data_AF-A0A918WWT8-F1
#
_entry.id   AF-A0A918WWT8-F1
#
_cell.length_a   1.000
_cell.length_b   1.000
_cell.length_c   1.000
_cell.angle_alpha   90.00
_cell.angle_beta   90.00
_cell.angle_gamma   90.00
#
_symmetry.space_group_name_H-M   'P 1'
#
loop_
_entity.id
_entity.type
_entity.pdbx_description
1 polymer ?
#
loop_
_entity_poly.entity_id
_entity_poly.type
_entity_poly.pdbx_seq_one_letter_code
_entity_poly.pdbx_strand_id
1 'polypeptide(L)'
;MLHYHGDFDWGGLRIATHLLRHVPWQPWRFTASDYRAAAARHPGSTALTGTSADAPWDPELRRALEEVGLRVEEESVSADLFADLGQPGRT
;
A
#
# COMPACT_ATOMS: atom_id res chain seq x y z
N MET A 1 -8.52 -5.13 16.21
CA MET A 1 -7.51 -4.17 15.73
C MET A 1 -7.91 -3.78 14.32
N LEU A 2 -7.86 -2.49 13.95
CA LEU A 2 -8.20 -2.07 12.59
C LEU A 2 -7.01 -2.37 11.67
N HIS A 3 -7.29 -3.03 10.55
CA HIS A 3 -6.33 -3.31 9.50
C HIS A 3 -6.65 -2.44 8.31
N TYR A 4 -5.63 -1.84 7.71
CA TYR A 4 -5.78 -0.91 6.60
C TYR A 4 -4.93 -1.33 5.41
N HIS A 5 -5.55 -1.35 4.25
CA HIS A 5 -4.90 -1.38 2.94
C HIS A 5 -5.41 -0.18 2.13
N GLY A 6 -4.64 0.23 1.14
CA GLY A 6 -5.06 1.22 0.15
C GLY A 6 -4.12 1.21 -1.05
N ASP A 7 -4.38 2.10 -2.01
CA ASP A 7 -3.54 2.24 -3.19
C ASP A 7 -2.08 2.55 -2.84
N PHE A 8 -1.16 1.94 -3.59
CA PHE A 8 0.24 2.36 -3.59
C PHE A 8 0.44 3.52 -4.56
N ASP A 9 0.03 4.71 -4.11
CA ASP A 9 0.36 5.98 -4.72
C ASP A 9 0.45 7.11 -3.67
N TRP A 10 0.71 8.33 -4.12
CA TRP A 10 0.79 9.48 -3.20
C TRP A 10 -0.55 9.87 -2.58
N GLY A 11 -1.68 9.57 -3.23
CA GLY A 11 -3.01 9.77 -2.69
C GLY A 11 -3.29 8.80 -1.54
N GLY A 12 -3.09 7.51 -1.76
CA GLY A 12 -3.23 6.44 -0.79
C GLY A 12 -2.37 6.66 0.45
N LEU A 13 -1.09 7.02 0.28
CA LEU A 13 -0.21 7.35 1.42
C LEU A 13 -0.73 8.53 2.26
N ARG A 14 -1.31 9.57 1.63
CA ARG A 14 -1.88 10.71 2.36
C ARG A 14 -3.14 10.32 3.12
N ILE A 15 -4.04 9.55 2.50
CA ILE A 15 -5.27 9.08 3.15
C ILE A 15 -4.92 8.21 4.35
N ALA A 16 -4.02 7.24 4.17
CA ALA A 16 -3.55 6.36 5.23
C ALA A 16 -2.89 7.14 6.38
N THR A 17 -2.01 8.09 6.05
CA THR A 17 -1.35 8.96 7.05
C THR A 17 -2.36 9.82 7.79
N HIS A 18 -3.38 10.36 7.11
CA HIS A 18 -4.44 11.11 7.74
C HIS A 18 -5.25 10.22 8.69
N LEU A 19 -5.66 9.04 8.24
CA LEU A 19 -6.40 8.07 9.05
C LEU A 19 -5.61 7.67 10.30
N LEU A 20 -4.29 7.42 10.18
CA LEU A 20 -3.44 7.00 11.30
C LEU A 20 -3.38 8.02 12.43
N ARG A 21 -3.59 9.31 12.14
CA ARG A 21 -3.64 10.37 13.17
C ARG A 21 -4.93 10.35 13.99
N HIS A 22 -5.98 9.70 13.49
CA HIS A 22 -7.31 9.69 14.11
C HIS A 22 -7.71 8.32 14.64
N VAL A 23 -7.25 7.24 14.01
CA VAL A 23 -7.60 5.86 14.35
C VAL A 23 -6.35 4.99 14.29
N PRO A 24 -5.97 4.30 15.37
CA PRO A 24 -4.88 3.33 15.33
C PRO A 24 -5.22 2.16 14.41
N TRP A 25 -4.37 1.91 13.42
CA TRP A 25 -4.48 0.76 12.51
C TRP A 25 -3.12 0.12 12.27
N GLN A 26 -3.11 -1.12 11.79
CA GLN A 26 -1.92 -1.84 11.35
C GLN A 26 -1.96 -2.06 9.84
N PRO A 27 -0.81 -1.95 9.14
CA PRO A 27 -0.77 -2.15 7.70
C PRO A 27 -1.15 -3.59 7.37
N TRP A 28 -2.13 -3.74 6.48
CA TRP A 28 -2.46 -5.03 5.90
C TRP A 28 -1.97 -5.05 4.47
N ARG A 29 -0.86 -5.77 4.25
CA ARG A 29 -0.13 -5.78 2.97
C ARG A 29 0.15 -4.37 2.42
N PHE A 30 0.49 -3.43 3.31
CA PHE A 30 0.67 -2.02 2.96
C PHE A 30 2.05 -1.51 3.40
N THR A 31 3.08 -2.27 3.04
CA THR A 31 4.50 -1.97 3.32
C THR A 31 5.31 -1.84 2.03
N ALA A 32 6.56 -1.37 2.14
CA ALA A 32 7.51 -1.32 1.04
C ALA A 32 7.73 -2.69 0.38
N SER A 33 7.76 -3.76 1.18
CA SER A 33 7.90 -5.13 0.67
C SER A 33 6.68 -5.54 -0.15
N ASP A 34 5.48 -5.22 0.33
CA ASP A 34 4.23 -5.54 -0.36
C ASP A 34 4.13 -4.76 -1.68
N TYR A 35 4.48 -3.48 -1.66
CA TYR A 35 4.53 -2.65 -2.86
C TYR A 35 5.47 -3.22 -3.92
N ARG A 36 6.72 -3.56 -3.55
CA ARG A 36 7.69 -4.11 -4.52
C ARG A 36 7.21 -5.44 -5.10
N ALA A 37 6.59 -6.29 -4.27
CA ALA A 37 6.01 -7.55 -4.72
C ALA A 37 4.84 -7.33 -5.70
N ALA A 38 3.98 -6.36 -5.42
CA ALA A 38 2.85 -6.03 -6.28
C ALA A 38 3.31 -5.40 -7.60
N ALA A 39 4.21 -4.41 -7.55
CA ALA A 39 4.75 -3.76 -8.75
C ALA A 39 5.44 -4.75 -9.70
N ALA A 40 6.14 -5.76 -9.17
CA ALA A 40 6.76 -6.81 -9.99
C ALA A 40 5.73 -7.73 -10.68
N ARG A 41 4.53 -7.89 -10.11
CA ARG A 41 3.46 -8.75 -10.63
C ARG A 41 2.54 -8.06 -11.63
N HIS A 42 2.50 -6.73 -11.63
CA HIS A 42 1.60 -5.92 -12.45
C HIS A 42 2.35 -5.07 -13.48
N PRO A 43 2.87 -5.66 -14.57
CA PRO A 43 3.61 -4.92 -15.60
C PRO A 43 2.75 -3.89 -16.40
N GLY A 44 1.43 -3.84 -16.17
CA GLY A 44 0.53 -2.81 -16.72
C GLY A 44 0.30 -1.60 -15.79
N SER A 45 1.12 -1.44 -14.75
CA SER A 45 1.00 -0.34 -13.78
C SER A 45 1.15 1.04 -14.44
N THR A 46 0.37 2.01 -13.98
CA THR A 46 0.48 3.40 -14.45
C THR A 46 1.67 4.07 -13.80
N ALA A 47 2.32 5.01 -14.50
CA ALA A 47 3.39 5.81 -13.92
C ALA A 47 2.91 6.56 -12.66
N LEU A 48 3.72 6.56 -11.61
CA LEU A 48 3.46 7.33 -10.41
C LEU A 48 3.61 8.83 -10.70
N THR A 49 2.63 9.64 -10.31
CA THR A 49 2.60 11.08 -10.58
C THR A 49 2.15 11.87 -9.35
N GLY A 50 2.51 13.16 -9.32
CA GLY A 50 2.15 14.08 -8.23
C GLY A 50 3.23 14.24 -7.17
N THR A 51 2.88 14.96 -6.09
CA THR A 51 3.81 15.27 -4.99
C THR A 51 4.04 14.06 -4.10
N SER A 52 5.27 13.78 -3.68
CA SER A 52 5.56 12.68 -2.76
C SER A 52 4.86 12.83 -1.41
N ALA A 53 4.65 11.69 -0.75
CA ALA A 53 4.08 11.60 0.59
C ALA A 53 4.88 10.58 1.41
N ASP A 54 4.95 10.80 2.73
CA ASP A 54 5.59 9.87 3.66
C ASP A 54 4.60 8.80 4.12
N ALA A 55 5.14 7.68 4.59
CA ALA A 55 4.40 6.57 5.20
C ALA A 55 4.94 6.32 6.62
N PRO A 56 4.36 6.94 7.67
CA PRO A 56 4.89 6.81 9.04
C PRO A 56 4.92 5.40 9.61
N TRP A 57 4.10 4.48 9.08
CA TRP A 57 4.09 3.06 9.47
C TRP A 57 5.21 2.25 8.80
N ASP A 58 5.77 2.74 7.69
CA ASP A 58 6.90 2.13 6.99
C ASP A 58 7.68 3.19 6.19
N PRO A 59 8.76 3.76 6.75
CA PRO A 59 9.55 4.80 6.10
C PRO A 59 10.17 4.40 4.75
N GLU A 60 10.37 3.11 4.49
CA GLU A 60 10.95 2.63 3.23
C GLU A 60 9.92 2.61 2.09
N LEU A 61 8.61 2.69 2.39
CA LEU A 61 7.57 2.64 1.37
C LEU A 61 7.63 3.85 0.43
N ARG A 62 7.90 5.05 0.97
CA ARG A 62 8.12 6.23 0.14
C ARG A 62 9.28 6.04 -0.83
N ARG A 63 10.42 5.53 -0.34
CA ARG A 63 11.61 5.30 -1.19
C ARG A 63 11.32 4.26 -2.26
N ALA A 64 10.63 3.19 -1.91
CA ALA A 64 10.25 2.17 -2.87
C ALA A 64 9.37 2.77 -3.99
N LEU A 65 8.37 3.60 -3.65
CA LEU A 65 7.54 4.31 -4.62
C LEU A 65 8.34 5.26 -5.52
N GLU A 66 9.29 6.01 -4.96
CA GLU A 66 10.19 6.89 -5.75
C GLU A 66 11.11 6.08 -6.68
N GLU A 67 11.65 4.96 -6.22
CA GLU A 67 12.59 4.11 -6.99
C GLU A 67 11.91 3.35 -8.12
N VAL A 68 10.74 2.76 -7.85
CA VAL A 68 10.01 1.94 -8.83
C VAL A 68 9.17 2.83 -9.75
N GLY A 69 8.61 3.94 -9.23
CA GLY A 69 7.93 4.94 -10.04
C GLY A 69 6.60 4.47 -10.64
N LEU A 70 5.97 3.44 -10.05
CA LEU A 70 4.71 2.87 -10.52
C LEU A 70 3.60 3.01 -9.47
N ARG A 71 2.40 3.40 -9.91
CA ARG A 71 1.18 3.29 -9.13
C ARG A 71 0.66 1.85 -9.19
N VAL A 72 0.29 1.31 -8.04
CA VAL A 72 -0.41 0.03 -7.94
C VAL A 72 -1.75 0.26 -7.25
N GLU A 73 -2.84 0.02 -7.97
CA GLU A 73 -4.22 0.13 -7.46
C GLU A 73 -4.54 -1.00 -6.49
N GLU A 74 -5.37 -0.75 -5.48
CA GLU A 74 -5.89 -1.78 -4.58
C GLU A 74 -6.62 -2.90 -5.35
N GLU A 75 -7.35 -2.58 -6.42
CA GLU A 75 -8.03 -3.61 -7.22
C GLU A 75 -7.05 -4.60 -7.86
N SER A 76 -5.81 -4.18 -8.13
CA SER A 76 -4.80 -5.05 -8.75
C SER A 76 -4.30 -6.14 -7.80
N VAL A 77 -4.31 -5.88 -6.49
CA VAL A 77 -3.87 -6.82 -5.44
C VAL A 77 -5.04 -7.49 -4.72
N SER A 78 -6.28 -7.23 -5.13
CA SER A 78 -7.49 -7.73 -4.46
C SER A 78 -7.54 -9.26 -4.32
N ALA A 79 -6.96 -10.01 -5.25
CA ALA A 79 -6.89 -11.48 -5.14
C ALA A 79 -6.09 -11.92 -3.89
N ASP A 80 -4.98 -11.23 -3.58
CA ASP A 80 -4.17 -11.50 -2.40
C ASP A 80 -4.89 -11.06 -1.12
N LEU A 81 -5.59 -9.92 -1.16
CA LEU A 81 -6.41 -9.43 -0.05
C LEU A 81 -7.56 -10.39 0.27
N PHE A 82 -8.29 -10.88 -0.74
CA PHE A 82 -9.34 -11.87 -0.51
C PHE A 82 -8.79 -13.21 -0.01
N ALA A 83 -7.61 -13.63 -0.48
CA ALA A 83 -6.96 -14.84 0.00
C ALA A 83 -6.63 -14.77 1.50
N ASP A 84 -6.15 -13.62 1.98
CA ASP A 84 -5.89 -13.41 3.41
C ASP A 84 -7.18 -13.47 4.25
N LEU A 85 -8.29 -12.89 3.77
CA LEU A 85 -9.58 -12.93 4.47
C LEU A 85 -10.19 -14.34 4.52
N GLY A 86 -9.91 -15.18 3.53
CA GLY A 86 -10.33 -16.58 3.48
C GLY A 86 -9.54 -17.50 4.43
N GLN A 87 -8.45 -17.03 5.02
CA GLN A 87 -7.64 -17.77 5.98
C GLN A 87 -7.85 -17.21 7.40
N PRO A 88 -8.58 -17.91 8.29
CA PRO A 88 -8.75 -17.43 9.67
C PRO A 88 -7.38 -17.33 10.38
N GLY A 89 -6.96 -16.11 10.74
CA GLY A 89 -5.83 -15.86 11.64
C GLY A 89 -4.64 -15.04 11.10
N ARG A 90 -4.71 -14.44 9.91
CA ARG A 90 -3.63 -13.59 9.34
C ARG A 90 -3.99 -12.12 9.14
N THR A 91 -4.91 -11.60 9.96
CA THR A 91 -5.10 -10.15 10.13
C THR A 91 -4.46 -9.72 11.43
#